data_AF-A0A0A0N6T0-F1
#
_entry.id   AF-A0A0A0N6T0-F1
#
_cell.length_a   1.000
_cell.length_b   1.000
_cell.length_c   1.000
_cell.angle_alpha   90.00
_cell.angle_beta   90.00
_cell.angle_gamma   90.00
#
_symmetry.space_group_name_H-M   'P 1'
#
loop_
_entity.id
_entity.type
_entity.pdbx_description
1 polymer ?
#
loop_
_entity_poly.entity_id
_entity_poly.type
_entity_poly.pdbx_seq_one_letter_code
_entity_poly.pdbx_strand_id
1 'polypeptide(L)' 'MTGADRAPDPQGARNPGEFIAALQALKDWSRLTYRELAARADALGDVLPRSTVANMLARATLPREELVAAFVRA' A
#
# COMPACT_ATOMS: atom_id res chain seq x y z
N MET A 1 -23.43 -4.58 -16.52
CA MET A 1 -21.97 -4.83 -16.63
C MET A 1 -21.27 -4.00 -15.56
N THR A 2 -21.26 -4.47 -14.30
CA THR A 2 -20.63 -3.77 -13.17
C THR A 2 -19.31 -4.45 -12.85
N GLY A 3 -18.23 -3.97 -13.46
CA GLY A 3 -16.87 -4.46 -13.22
C GLY A 3 -15.84 -3.34 -13.28
N ALA A 4 -16.25 -2.11 -13.00
CA ALA A 4 -15.36 -0.98 -12.83
C ALA A 4 -15.12 -0.79 -11.33
N ASP A 5 -13.85 -0.71 -10.92
CA ASP A 5 -13.36 -0.35 -9.58
C ASP A 5 -13.32 -1.43 -8.48
N ARG A 6 -12.92 -2.66 -8.82
CA ARG A 6 -12.38 -3.55 -7.77
C ARG A 6 -10.94 -3.12 -7.50
N ALA A 7 -10.67 -2.70 -6.26
CA ALA A 7 -9.31 -2.44 -5.79
C ALA A 7 -8.39 -3.64 -6.16
N PRO A 8 -7.16 -3.39 -6.64
CA PRO A 8 -6.24 -4.46 -7.00
C PRO A 8 -6.02 -5.38 -5.80
N ASP A 9 -6.15 -6.69 -6.04
CA ASP A 9 -6.15 -7.70 -5.00
C ASP A 9 -4.72 -8.25 -4.77
N PRO A 10 -4.09 -7.95 -3.63
CA PRO A 10 -2.77 -8.46 -3.31
C PRO A 10 -2.78 -9.95 -2.89
N GLN A 11 -3.95 -10.57 -2.64
CA GLN A 11 -4.05 -11.97 -2.21
C GLN A 11 -3.58 -12.96 -3.28
N GLY A 12 -3.53 -12.54 -4.55
CA GLY A 12 -3.02 -13.37 -5.65
C GLY A 12 -1.49 -13.43 -5.76
N ALA A 13 -0.76 -12.60 -5.00
CA ALA A 13 0.69 -12.51 -5.09
C ALA A 13 1.38 -13.78 -4.58
N ARG A 14 2.27 -14.35 -5.38
CA ARG A 14 3.01 -15.59 -5.06
C ARG A 14 4.44 -15.32 -4.60
N ASN A 15 4.89 -14.08 -4.70
CA ASN A 15 6.22 -13.66 -4.26
C ASN A 15 6.21 -12.20 -3.77
N PRO A 16 7.25 -11.77 -3.02
CA PRO A 16 7.33 -10.40 -2.52
C PRO A 16 7.30 -9.32 -3.61
N GLY A 17 7.86 -9.58 -4.79
CA GLY A 17 7.83 -8.64 -5.90
C GLY A 17 6.41 -8.38 -6.42
N GLU A 18 5.64 -9.44 -6.65
CA GLU A 18 4.23 -9.39 -7.04
C GLU A 18 3.38 -8.69 -5.97
N PHE A 19 3.67 -8.95 -4.70
CA PHE A 19 2.97 -8.31 -3.59
C PHE A 19 3.20 -6.80 -3.58
N ILE A 20 4.46 -6.38 -3.73
CA ILE A 20 4.80 -4.95 -3.81
C ILE A 20 4.19 -4.30 -5.06
N ALA A 21 4.18 -4.99 -6.20
CA ALA A 21 3.52 -4.50 -7.41
C ALA A 21 2.01 -4.31 -7.20
N ALA A 22 1.34 -5.22 -6.49
CA ALA A 22 -0.06 -5.08 -6.11
C ALA A 22 -0.30 -3.89 -5.17
N LEU A 23 0.58 -3.65 -4.19
CA LEU A 23 0.51 -2.47 -3.32
C LEU A 23 0.74 -1.16 -4.09
N GLN A 24 1.66 -1.14 -5.06
CA GLN A 24 1.85 0.02 -5.95
C GLN A 24 0.60 0.28 -6.79
N ALA A 25 0.00 -0.76 -7.37
CA ALA A 25 -1.25 -0.65 -8.11
C ALA A 25 -2.39 -0.13 -7.20
N LEU A 26 -2.45 -0.57 -5.94
CA LEU A 26 -3.44 -0.09 -4.96
C LEU A 26 -3.25 1.40 -4.67
N LYS A 27 -1.99 1.84 -4.51
CA LYS A 27 -1.64 3.25 -4.33
C LYS A 27 -2.06 4.10 -5.53
N ASP A 28 -1.83 3.61 -6.75
CA ASP A 28 -2.16 4.33 -7.97
C ASP A 28 -3.68 4.37 -8.21
N TRP A 29 -4.38 3.28 -7.87
CA TRP A 29 -5.84 3.20 -7.89
C TRP A 29 -6.48 4.18 -6.89
N SER A 30 -5.95 4.28 -5.67
CA SER A 30 -6.47 5.20 -4.64
C SER A 30 -6.19 6.69 -4.95
N ARG A 31 -5.31 6.97 -5.92
CA ARG A 31 -4.85 8.32 -6.30
C ARG A 31 -4.25 9.12 -5.15
N LEU A 32 -3.82 8.45 -4.08
CA LEU A 32 -3.19 9.08 -2.94
C LEU A 32 -1.69 9.25 -3.17
N THR A 33 -1.18 10.42 -2.80
CA THR A 33 0.25 10.65 -2.70
C THR A 33 0.81 10.00 -1.43
N TYR A 34 2.12 9.72 -1.39
CA TYR A 34 2.75 9.22 -0.16
C TYR A 34 2.60 10.16 1.04
N ARG A 35 2.39 11.46 0.81
CA ARG A 35 2.14 12.42 1.89
C ARG A 35 0.75 12.24 2.48
N GLU A 36 -0.26 12.03 1.64
CA GLU A 36 -1.64 11.79 2.08
C GLU A 36 -1.79 10.44 2.76
N LEU A 37 -1.17 9.39 2.23
CA LEU A 37 -1.12 8.08 2.90
C LEU A 37 -0.51 8.18 4.30
N ALA A 38 0.62 8.87 4.44
CA ALA A 38 1.26 9.06 5.74
C ALA A 38 0.38 9.86 6.70
N ALA A 39 -0.28 10.93 6.22
CA ALA A 39 -1.17 11.74 7.05
C ALA A 39 -2.43 10.97 7.48
N ARG A 40 -2.96 10.10 6.62
CA ARG A 40 -4.12 9.26 6.95
C ARG A 40 -3.79 8.15 7.92
N ALA A 41 -2.63 7.50 7.75
CA ALA A 41 -2.13 6.53 8.73
C ALA A 41 -1.97 7.20 10.10
N ASP A 42 -1.34 8.38 10.15
CA ASP A 42 -1.16 9.14 11.39
C ASP A 42 -2.51 9.53 12.04
N ALA A 43 -3.49 9.95 11.23
CA ALA A 43 -4.85 10.24 11.71
C ALA A 43 -5.59 9.02 12.26
N LEU A 44 -5.22 7.81 11.83
CA LEU A 44 -5.73 6.53 12.33
C LEU A 44 -4.94 5.99 13.54
N GLY A 45 -3.85 6.67 13.92
CA GLY A 45 -2.93 6.25 14.99
C GLY A 45 -1.86 5.26 14.55
N ASP A 46 -1.74 5.01 13.24
CA ASP A 46 -0.74 4.15 12.64
C ASP A 46 0.52 4.94 12.25
N VAL A 47 1.71 4.37 12.48
CA VAL A 47 2.98 5.03 12.16
C VAL A 47 3.46 4.61 10.78
N LEU A 48 3.15 5.42 9.76
CA LEU A 48 3.58 5.17 8.38
C LEU A 48 4.25 6.41 7.75
N PRO A 49 5.51 6.71 8.11
CA PRO A 49 6.23 7.85 7.55
C PRO A 49 6.38 7.76 6.04
N ARG A 50 6.36 8.90 5.35
CA ARG A 50 6.53 8.99 3.88
C ARG A 50 7.77 8.23 3.38
N SER A 51 8.90 8.37 4.08
CA SER A 51 10.16 7.68 3.74
C SER A 51 10.04 6.17 3.88
N THR A 52 9.25 5.69 4.85
CA THR A 52 8.97 4.27 5.05
C THR A 52 8.10 3.73 3.93
N VAL A 53 7.03 4.42 3.53
CA VAL A 53 6.18 4.01 2.38
C VAL A 53 7.01 3.95 1.10
N ALA A 54 7.81 4.99 0.83
CA ALA A 54 8.64 5.04 -0.36
C ALA A 54 9.68 3.91 -0.37
N ASN A 55 10.36 3.64 0.75
CA ASN A 55 11.31 2.54 0.84
C ASN A 55 10.62 1.17 0.74
N MET A 56 9.46 1.01 1.36
CA MET A 56 8.67 -0.22 1.31
C MET A 56 8.27 -0.56 -0.12
N LEU A 57 7.74 0.42 -0.86
CA LEU A 57 7.31 0.21 -2.25
C LEU A 57 8.48 0.15 -3.23
N ALA A 58 9.64 0.73 -2.90
CA ALA A 58 10.83 0.65 -3.75
C ALA A 58 11.58 -0.69 -3.63
N ARG A 59 11.41 -1.43 -2.53
CA ARG A 59 12.10 -2.71 -2.31
C ARG A 59 11.18 -3.87 -2.61
N ALA A 60 11.64 -4.82 -3.43
CA ALA A 60 10.95 -6.09 -3.70
C ALA A 60 11.16 -7.12 -2.55
N THR A 61 11.06 -6.67 -1.31
CA THR A 61 11.20 -7.49 -0.10
C THR A 61 9.90 -7.48 0.67
N LEU A 62 9.58 -8.58 1.37
CA LEU A 62 8.33 -8.69 2.11
C LEU A 62 8.28 -7.62 3.21
N PRO A 63 7.31 -6.68 3.18
CA PRO A 63 7.15 -5.68 4.22
C PRO A 63 6.74 -6.32 5.54
N ARG A 64 6.97 -5.60 6.64
CA ARG A 64 6.36 -5.97 7.93
C ARG A 64 4.85 -5.85 7.83
N GLU A 65 4.14 -6.80 8.42
CA GLU A 65 2.68 -6.86 8.42
C GLU A 65 2.05 -5.54 8.92
N GLU A 66 2.62 -4.96 9.98
CA GLU A 66 2.18 -3.68 10.56
C GLU A 66 2.18 -2.54 9.54
N LEU A 67 3.20 -2.46 8.68
CA LEU A 67 3.31 -1.43 7.65
C LEU A 67 2.30 -1.65 6.52
N VAL A 68 2.03 -2.90 6.17
CA VAL A 68 0.99 -3.27 5.19
C VAL A 68 -0.37 -2.90 5.74
N ALA A 69 -0.65 -3.24 7.01
CA ALA A 69 -1.93 -2.93 7.65
C ALA A 69 -2.18 -1.42 7.70
N ALA A 70 -1.18 -0.63 8.11
CA ALA A 70 -1.27 0.82 8.12
C ALA A 70 -1.49 1.39 6.70
N PHE A 71 -0.79 0.85 5.70
CA PHE A 71 -0.92 1.28 4.30
C PHE A 71 -2.31 0.98 3.71
N VAL A 72 -2.89 -0.18 4.02
CA VAL A 72 -4.21 -0.58 3.51
C VAL A 72 -5.36 0.15 4.23
N ARG A 73 -5.14 0.59 5.48
CA ARG A 73 -6.13 1.33 6.27
C ARG A 73 -6.20 2.83 5.92
N ALA A 74 -5.08 3.41 5.49
CA ALA A 74 -4.96 4.81 5.06
C ALA A 74 -5.69 5.08 3.74
#